data_AF-A0A7S1V338-F1
#
_entry.id   AF-A0A7S1V338-F1
#
_cell.length_a   1.000
_cell.length_b   1.000
_cell.length_c   1.000
_cell.angle_alpha   90.00
_cell.angle_beta   90.00
_cell.angle_gamma   90.00
#
_symmetry.space_group_name_H-M   'P 1'
#
loop_
_entity.id
_entity.type
_entity.pdbx_description
1 polymer ?
#
loop_
_entity_poly.entity_id
_entity_poly.type
_entity_poly.pdbx_seq_one_letter_code
_entity_poly.pdbx_strand_id
1 'polypeptide(L)'
;FDCVLCQLLISIVGKLEDRRQMLRVVHRHLDDDNNGILLLSASGASETINENYAKLYARDKKLTKEDRTYFSRRRDDGEILYMTHHFTKQSLSDLLKECGFSVVSFSVEEEASSRRPEEKAFFFYIVATKSNETAHRSRCTAQAGALVTH
;
A
#
# COMPACT_ATOMS: atom_id res chain seq x y z
N PHE A 1 -7.13 16.28 6.11
CA PHE A 1 -5.67 16.33 6.30
C PHE A 1 -5.04 16.65 4.96
N ASP A 2 -4.10 17.59 4.91
CA ASP A 2 -3.35 17.89 3.69
C ASP A 2 -2.37 16.76 3.33
N CYS A 3 -1.89 16.04 4.34
CA CYS A 3 -0.96 14.95 4.19
C CYS A 3 -1.22 13.84 5.22
N VAL A 4 -1.06 12.58 4.82
CA VAL A 4 -1.06 11.40 5.69
C VAL A 4 0.23 10.61 5.45
N LEU A 5 0.95 10.31 6.53
CA LEU A 5 2.11 9.41 6.52
C LEU A 5 1.70 8.02 7.02
N CYS A 6 1.97 7.00 6.21
CA CYS A 6 1.76 5.59 6.53
C CYS A 6 3.09 4.84 6.36
N GLN A 7 3.86 4.74 7.45
CA GLN A 7 5.17 4.09 7.41
C GLN A 7 5.06 2.60 7.78
N LEU A 8 5.32 1.70 6.83
CA LEU A 8 5.32 0.24 6.94
C LEU A 8 4.03 -0.44 7.44
N LEU A 9 3.00 0.34 7.77
CA LEU A 9 1.74 -0.18 8.30
C LEU A 9 1.03 -1.10 7.29
N ILE A 10 0.96 -0.69 6.01
CA ILE A 10 0.22 -1.45 4.99
C ILE A 10 0.74 -2.89 4.80
N SER A 11 2.03 -3.11 5.10
CA SER A 11 2.66 -4.44 5.01
C SER A 11 2.30 -5.36 6.17
N ILE A 12 1.71 -4.88 7.26
CA ILE A 12 1.30 -5.72 8.40
C ILE A 12 -0.22 -5.72 8.63
N VAL A 13 -0.96 -4.98 7.82
CA VAL A 13 -2.43 -4.94 7.89
C VAL A 13 -3.01 -6.14 7.16
N GLY A 14 -3.48 -7.10 7.95
CA GLY A 14 -4.48 -8.11 7.58
C GLY A 14 -4.35 -8.71 6.19
N LYS A 15 -5.49 -8.93 5.53
CA LYS A 15 -5.60 -9.42 4.15
C LYS A 15 -5.82 -8.25 3.18
N LEU A 16 -5.92 -8.56 1.90
CA LEU A 16 -6.09 -7.57 0.83
C LEU A 16 -7.25 -6.60 1.09
N GLU A 17 -8.39 -7.08 1.57
CA GLU A 17 -9.54 -6.21 1.85
C GLU A 17 -9.29 -5.27 3.05
N ASP A 18 -8.54 -5.72 4.05
CA ASP A 18 -8.16 -4.87 5.18
C ASP A 18 -7.24 -3.72 4.72
N ARG A 19 -6.31 -4.03 3.79
CA ARG A 19 -5.44 -3.01 3.16
C ARG A 19 -6.23 -2.04 2.30
N ARG A 20 -7.20 -2.52 1.52
CA ARG A 20 -8.14 -1.66 0.77
C ARG A 20 -8.91 -0.75 1.71
N GLN A 21 -9.45 -1.31 2.79
CA GLN A 21 -10.21 -0.54 3.77
C GLN A 21 -9.35 0.53 4.44
N MET A 22 -8.12 0.20 4.84
CA MET A 22 -7.15 1.16 5.35
C MET A 22 -6.95 2.32 4.36
N LEU A 23 -6.65 2.01 3.09
CA LEU A 23 -6.42 3.03 2.06
C LEU A 23 -7.67 3.88 1.79
N ARG A 24 -8.86 3.27 1.76
CA ARG A 24 -10.14 4.01 1.62
C ARG A 24 -10.39 4.96 2.79
N VAL A 25 -10.05 4.56 4.02
CA VAL A 25 -10.14 5.42 5.20
C VAL A 25 -9.16 6.59 5.07
N VAL A 26 -7.90 6.33 4.70
CA VAL A 26 -6.91 7.39 4.45
C VAL A 26 -7.41 8.35 3.38
N HIS A 27 -7.85 7.83 2.23
CA HIS A 27 -8.39 8.61 1.12
C HIS A 27 -9.52 9.53 1.58
N ARG A 28 -10.48 9.02 2.35
CA ARG A 28 -11.63 9.82 2.84
C ARG A 28 -11.22 11.01 3.71
N HIS A 29 -10.14 10.88 4.47
CA HIS A 29 -9.70 11.93 5.39
C HIS A 29 -8.66 12.88 4.78
N LEU A 30 -8.16 12.59 3.58
CA LEU A 30 -7.33 13.52 2.81
C LEU A 30 -8.18 14.63 2.20
N ASP A 31 -7.61 15.83 2.14
CA ASP A 31 -8.26 17.00 1.54
C ASP A 31 -8.57 16.77 0.05
N ASP A 32 -9.82 17.04 -0.33
CA ASP A 32 -10.31 16.97 -1.71
C ASP A 32 -9.88 18.19 -2.54
N ASP A 33 -9.83 19.37 -1.92
CA ASP A 33 -9.66 20.64 -2.63
C ASP A 33 -8.19 20.88 -3.02
N ASN A 34 -7.25 20.36 -2.22
CA ASN A 34 -5.81 20.56 -2.39
C ASN A 34 -5.04 19.31 -2.80
N ASN A 35 -5.71 18.30 -3.38
CA ASN A 35 -5.11 17.03 -3.79
C ASN A 35 -4.27 16.38 -2.66
N GLY A 36 -4.90 16.12 -1.51
CA GLY A 36 -4.21 15.64 -0.32
C GLY A 36 -3.22 14.50 -0.60
N ILE A 37 -2.08 14.53 0.10
CA ILE A 37 -0.92 13.70 -0.18
C ILE A 37 -0.88 12.48 0.76
N LEU A 38 -0.64 11.31 0.18
CA LEU A 38 -0.23 10.11 0.89
C LEU A 38 1.27 9.89 0.74
N LEU A 39 1.98 9.90 1.87
CA LEU A 39 3.34 9.39 1.98
C LEU A 39 3.27 7.97 2.52
N LEU A 40 3.61 6.97 1.71
CA LEU A 40 3.46 5.56 2.06
C LEU A 40 4.82 4.87 1.99
N SER A 41 5.13 4.04 2.98
CA SER A 41 6.17 3.03 2.82
C SER A 41 5.64 1.62 3.02
N ALA A 42 6.24 0.67 2.30
CA ALA A 42 5.83 -0.73 2.30
C ALA A 42 7.05 -1.64 2.12
N SER A 43 6.96 -2.86 2.64
CA SER A 43 7.93 -3.92 2.37
C SER A 43 7.74 -4.46 0.95
N GLY A 44 8.84 -4.59 0.21
CA GLY A 44 8.89 -5.06 -1.16
C GLY A 44 9.26 -6.54 -1.30
N ALA A 45 8.76 -7.18 -2.34
CA ALA A 45 9.08 -8.53 -2.76
C ALA A 45 10.60 -8.72 -2.89
N SER A 46 11.20 -9.49 -1.97
CA SER A 46 12.66 -9.57 -1.78
C SER A 46 13.27 -10.93 -2.16
N GLU A 47 12.51 -11.83 -2.77
CA GLU A 47 12.96 -13.17 -3.14
C GLU A 47 14.15 -13.19 -4.11
N THR A 48 14.34 -12.12 -4.89
CA THR A 48 15.42 -12.01 -5.89
C THR A 48 16.76 -11.60 -5.30
N ILE A 49 16.76 -10.98 -4.11
CA ILE A 49 17.98 -10.51 -3.42
C ILE A 49 18.29 -11.31 -2.15
N ASN A 50 17.34 -12.13 -1.69
CA ASN A 50 17.45 -12.86 -0.45
C ASN A 50 16.63 -14.17 -0.49
N GLU A 51 17.34 -15.29 -0.59
CA GLU A 51 16.74 -16.63 -0.64
C GLU A 51 15.94 -17.00 0.61
N ASN A 52 16.25 -16.41 1.77
CA ASN A 52 15.48 -16.67 2.99
C ASN A 52 14.06 -16.16 2.86
N TYR A 53 13.85 -15.00 2.22
CA TYR A 53 12.50 -14.52 1.92
C TYR A 53 11.75 -15.46 0.98
N ALA A 54 12.41 -15.99 -0.05
CA ALA A 54 11.81 -17.00 -0.93
C ALA A 54 11.34 -18.23 -0.15
N LYS A 55 12.17 -18.73 0.78
CA LYS A 55 11.83 -19.87 1.66
C LYS A 55 10.67 -19.53 2.60
N LEU A 56 10.61 -18.32 3.17
CA LEU A 56 9.50 -17.88 4.02
C LEU A 56 8.18 -17.86 3.27
N TYR A 57 8.16 -17.26 2.08
CA TYR A 57 6.95 -17.19 1.27
C TYR A 57 6.46 -18.59 0.92
N ALA A 58 7.36 -19.48 0.49
CA ALA A 58 7.01 -20.86 0.15
C ALA A 58 6.46 -21.62 1.36
N ARG A 59 7.07 -21.46 2.54
CA ARG A 59 6.63 -22.10 3.79
C ARG A 59 5.22 -21.69 4.17
N ASP A 60 4.93 -20.39 4.13
CA ASP A 60 3.72 -19.83 4.71
C ASP A 60 2.55 -19.72 3.71
N LYS A 61 2.81 -19.81 2.39
CA LYS A 61 1.79 -19.68 1.32
C LYS A 61 0.56 -20.56 1.51
N LYS A 62 0.71 -21.80 1.99
CA LYS A 62 -0.44 -22.70 2.23
C LYS A 62 -1.37 -22.19 3.33
N LEU A 63 -0.83 -21.45 4.30
CA LEU A 63 -1.55 -20.92 5.44
C LEU A 63 -2.12 -19.53 5.14
N THR A 64 -1.30 -18.65 4.55
CA THR A 64 -1.68 -17.26 4.22
C THR A 64 -2.62 -17.19 3.03
N LYS A 65 -2.51 -18.14 2.09
CA LYS A 65 -3.26 -18.17 0.82
C LYS A 65 -3.03 -16.94 -0.06
N GLU A 66 -1.94 -16.21 0.20
CA GLU A 66 -1.59 -14.98 -0.51
C GLU A 66 -0.10 -15.00 -0.82
N ASP A 67 0.26 -14.70 -2.07
CA ASP A 67 1.65 -14.68 -2.50
C ASP A 67 2.45 -13.61 -1.72
N ARG A 68 3.72 -13.93 -1.42
CA ARG A 68 4.66 -13.05 -0.70
C ARG A 68 4.15 -12.59 0.67
N THR A 69 3.27 -13.38 1.25
CA THR A 69 2.75 -13.17 2.60
C THR A 69 3.29 -14.26 3.51
N TYR A 70 3.87 -13.86 4.63
CA TYR A 70 4.46 -14.76 5.62
C TYR A 70 4.11 -14.32 7.04
N PHE A 71 4.35 -15.18 8.03
CA PHE A 71 4.21 -14.79 9.43
C PHE A 71 5.55 -14.38 10.02
N SER A 72 5.58 -13.17 10.59
CA SER A 72 6.62 -12.77 11.51
C SER A 72 6.50 -13.63 12.77
N ARG A 73 7.61 -14.19 13.21
CA ARG A 73 7.67 -15.11 14.35
C ARG A 73 8.68 -14.65 15.39
N ARG A 74 8.41 -14.97 16.64
CA ARG A 74 9.36 -14.81 17.75
C ARG A 74 10.57 -15.72 17.53
N ARG A 75 11.77 -15.28 17.93
CA ARG A 75 13.04 -15.97 17.61
C ARG A 75 13.30 -17.19 18.50
N ASP A 76 12.83 -17.13 19.74
CA ASP A 76 12.99 -18.13 20.80
C ASP A 76 12.10 -19.36 20.62
N ASP A 77 10.78 -19.18 20.42
CA ASP A 77 9.80 -20.27 20.40
C ASP A 77 9.10 -20.45 19.03
N GLY A 78 9.32 -19.52 18.09
CA GLY A 78 8.69 -19.55 16.78
C GLY A 78 7.21 -19.16 16.77
N GLU A 79 6.68 -18.60 17.86
CA GLU A 79 5.30 -18.13 17.96
C GLU A 79 5.00 -17.10 16.87
N ILE A 80 3.84 -17.24 16.22
CA ILE A 80 3.36 -16.28 15.22
C ILE A 80 2.95 -14.99 15.92
N LEU A 81 3.58 -13.88 15.54
CA LEU A 81 3.27 -12.55 16.08
C LEU A 81 2.23 -11.84 15.22
N TYR A 82 2.48 -11.76 13.92
CA TYR A 82 1.62 -11.11 12.95
C TYR A 82 1.97 -11.55 11.53
N MET A 83 1.06 -11.27 10.60
CA MET A 83 1.26 -11.51 9.17
C MET A 83 1.93 -10.30 8.53
N THR A 84 2.88 -10.55 7.62
CA THR A 84 3.57 -9.53 6.84
C THR A 84 3.40 -9.82 5.36
N HIS A 85 3.01 -8.82 4.59
CA HIS A 85 2.88 -8.86 3.13
C HIS A 85 3.97 -8.02 2.47
N HIS A 86 4.68 -8.63 1.52
CA HIS A 86 5.64 -7.95 0.66
C HIS A 86 5.04 -7.72 -0.73
N PHE A 87 5.00 -6.46 -1.15
CA PHE A 87 4.39 -6.06 -2.40
C PHE A 87 5.35 -6.19 -3.58
N THR A 88 4.82 -6.50 -4.76
CA THR A 88 5.50 -6.10 -6.00
C THR A 88 5.14 -4.65 -6.32
N LYS A 89 6.01 -3.93 -7.04
CA LYS A 89 5.73 -2.55 -7.50
C LYS A 89 4.37 -2.46 -8.21
N GLN A 90 4.07 -3.42 -9.08
CA GLN A 90 2.81 -3.49 -9.81
C GLN A 90 1.62 -3.65 -8.85
N SER A 91 1.65 -4.66 -7.96
CA SER A 91 0.52 -4.94 -7.05
C SER A 91 0.18 -3.77 -6.13
N LEU A 92 1.18 -3.03 -5.65
CA LEU A 92 0.95 -1.86 -4.79
C LEU A 92 0.41 -0.67 -5.58
N SER A 93 0.92 -0.46 -6.81
CA SER A 93 0.43 0.62 -7.68
C SER A 93 -1.03 0.38 -8.09
N ASP A 94 -1.39 -0.86 -8.42
CA ASP A 94 -2.77 -1.23 -8.74
C ASP A 94 -3.70 -1.04 -7.54
N LEU A 95 -3.28 -1.49 -6.36
CA LEU A 95 -4.05 -1.32 -5.13
C LEU A 95 -4.28 0.17 -4.78
N LEU A 96 -3.26 1.01 -4.93
CA LEU A 96 -3.38 2.45 -4.72
C LEU A 96 -4.37 3.06 -5.71
N LYS A 97 -4.27 2.71 -6.99
CA LYS A 97 -5.18 3.17 -8.04
C LYS A 97 -6.62 2.73 -7.78
N GLU A 98 -6.84 1.46 -7.43
CA GLU A 98 -8.15 0.93 -7.03
C GLU A 98 -8.78 1.70 -5.86
N CYS A 99 -7.95 2.27 -4.99
CA CYS A 99 -8.38 3.04 -3.82
C CYS A 99 -8.46 4.56 -4.09
N GLY A 100 -8.35 5.00 -5.34
CA GLY A 100 -8.50 6.41 -5.71
C GLY A 100 -7.23 7.25 -5.56
N PHE A 101 -6.05 6.63 -5.54
CA PHE A 101 -4.78 7.36 -5.51
C PHE A 101 -4.09 7.40 -6.87
N SER A 102 -3.42 8.52 -7.16
CA SER A 102 -2.47 8.66 -8.27
C SER A 102 -1.05 8.63 -7.74
N VAL A 103 -0.23 7.70 -8.22
CA VAL A 103 1.19 7.62 -7.81
C VAL A 103 1.98 8.72 -8.50
N VAL A 104 2.59 9.61 -7.72
CA VAL A 104 3.47 10.70 -8.19
C VAL A 104 4.92 10.22 -8.27
N SER A 105 5.39 9.52 -7.25
CA SER A 105 6.72 8.92 -7.23
C SER A 105 6.72 7.57 -6.52
N PHE A 106 7.64 6.71 -6.94
CA PHE A 106 7.80 5.36 -6.40
C PHE A 106 9.29 5.02 -6.39
N SER A 107 9.91 5.13 -5.23
CA SER A 107 11.30 4.75 -4.99
C SER A 107 11.39 3.33 -4.45
N VAL A 108 12.47 2.64 -4.78
CA VAL A 108 12.79 1.29 -4.30
C VAL A 108 14.18 1.33 -3.73
N GLU A 109 14.30 1.01 -2.45
CA GLU A 109 15.58 0.96 -1.74
C GLU A 109 15.87 -0.46 -1.27
N GLU A 110 17.14 -0.86 -1.30
CA GLU A 110 17.62 -2.08 -0.68
C GLU A 110 18.17 -1.75 0.70
N GLU A 111 17.52 -2.27 1.74
CA GLU A 111 17.89 -1.99 3.13
C GLU A 111 17.88 -3.26 3.98
N ALA A 112 18.58 -3.22 5.12
CA ALA A 112 18.46 -4.26 6.13
C ALA A 112 17.19 -4.06 6.96
N SER A 113 16.45 -5.13 7.22
CA SER A 113 15.30 -5.06 8.13
C SER A 113 15.77 -4.89 9.57
N SER A 114 15.12 -4.02 10.36
CA SER A 114 15.41 -3.90 11.80
C SER A 114 15.21 -5.21 12.57
N ARG A 115 14.35 -6.11 12.08
CA ARG A 115 14.11 -7.44 12.65
C ARG A 115 15.12 -8.49 12.18
N ARG A 116 15.81 -8.23 11.06
CA ARG A 116 16.81 -9.11 10.46
C ARG A 116 17.93 -8.27 9.86
N PRO A 117 18.80 -7.67 10.71
CA PRO A 117 19.84 -6.73 10.26
C PRO A 117 20.82 -7.31 9.24
N GLU A 118 20.96 -8.64 9.25
CA GLU A 118 21.77 -9.42 8.32
C GLU A 118 21.07 -9.75 6.98
N GLU A 119 19.77 -9.47 6.88
CA GLU A 119 18.96 -9.80 5.71
C GLU A 119 18.55 -8.55 4.94
N LYS A 120 18.97 -8.51 3.67
CA LYS A 120 18.55 -7.49 2.71
C LYS A 120 17.08 -7.68 2.35
N ALA A 121 16.35 -6.58 2.26
CA ALA A 121 14.98 -6.49 1.79
C ALA A 121 14.78 -5.23 0.93
N PHE A 122 13.86 -5.30 -0.02
CA PHE A 122 13.38 -4.10 -0.69
C PHE A 122 12.37 -3.36 0.17
N PHE A 123 12.48 -2.04 0.19
CA PHE A 123 11.49 -1.14 0.75
C PHE A 123 11.03 -0.16 -0.33
N PHE A 124 9.74 0.11 -0.32
CA PHE A 124 9.13 1.05 -1.25
C PHE A 124 8.79 2.33 -0.49
N TYR A 125 9.06 3.47 -1.13
CA TYR A 125 8.68 4.79 -0.67
C TYR A 125 7.88 5.47 -1.77
N ILE A 126 6.62 5.77 -1.47
CA ILE A 126 5.64 6.23 -2.44
C ILE A 126 5.11 7.59 -2.01
N VAL A 127 5.07 8.52 -2.95
CA VAL A 127 4.24 9.72 -2.85
C VAL A 127 3.06 9.53 -3.79
N ALA A 128 1.86 9.61 -3.25
CA ALA A 128 0.63 9.53 -4.03
C ALA A 128 -0.29 10.69 -3.67
N THR A 129 -1.15 11.09 -4.59
CA THR A 129 -2.16 12.13 -4.36
C THR A 129 -3.56 11.52 -4.47
N LYS A 130 -4.51 12.13 -3.76
CA LYS A 130 -5.93 11.84 -3.93
C LYS A 130 -6.35 12.15 -5.38
N SER A 131 -6.94 11.18 -6.07
CA SER A 131 -7.41 11.35 -7.45
C SER A 131 -8.82 11.94 -7.47
N ASN A 132 -8.98 13.11 -8.06
CA ASN A 132 -10.28 13.79 -8.20
C ASN A 132 -11.15 13.26 -9.36
N GLU A 133 -11.14 11.95 -9.65
CA GLU A 133 -11.93 11.39 -10.76
C GLU A 133 -13.45 11.53 -10.56
N THR A 134 -13.92 11.75 -9.32
CA THR A 134 -15.34 12.02 -9.05
C THR A 134 -15.76 13.46 -9.35
N ALA A 135 -14.83 14.44 -9.29
CA ALA A 135 -15.16 15.85 -9.52
C ALA A 135 -15.48 16.16 -11.00
N HIS A 136 -15.04 15.32 -11.94
CA HIS A 136 -15.30 15.53 -13.37
C HIS A 136 -16.74 15.14 -13.78
N ARG A 137 -17.38 14.20 -13.07
CA ARG A 137 -18.79 13.82 -13.36
C ARG A 137 -19.81 14.82 -12.82
N SER A 138 -19.53 15.48 -11.69
CA SER A 138 -20.46 16.44 -11.08
C SER A 138 -20.41 17.84 -11.71
N ARG A 139 -19.28 18.25 -12.31
CA ARG A 139 -19.17 19.54 -13.02
C ARG A 139 -19.82 19.53 -14.39
N CYS A 140 -19.81 18.40 -15.11
CA CYS A 140 -20.53 18.26 -16.39
C CYS A 140 -22.05 18.31 -16.23
N THR A 141 -22.60 17.81 -15.11
CA THR A 141 -24.05 17.89 -14.85
C THR A 141 -24.52 19.27 -14.40
N ALA A 142 -23.67 20.06 -13.72
CA ALA A 142 -24.02 21.40 -13.27
C ALA A 142 -24.03 22.44 -14.41
N GLN A 143 -23.21 22.24 -15.46
CA GLN A 143 -23.17 23.15 -16.62
C GLN A 143 -24.30 22.91 -17.64
N ALA A 144 -24.92 21.72 -17.66
CA ALA A 144 -26.00 21.40 -18.59
C ALA A 144 -27.39 21.90 -18.15
N GLY A 145 -27.56 22.33 -16.89
CA GLY A 145 -28.85 22.75 -16.33
C GLY A 145 -29.14 24.26 -16.38
N ALA A 146 -28.19 25.09 -16.82
CA ALA A 146 -28.28 26.55 -16.70
C ALA A 146 -28.68 27.29 -17.99
N LEU A 147 -29.14 26.57 -19.03
CA LEU A 147 -29.34 27.14 -20.36
C LEU A 147 -30.70 26.84 -20.99
N VAL A 148 -31.79 26.90 -20.21
CA VAL A 148 -33.15 27.08 -20.75
C VAL A 148 -34.03 27.83 -19.74
N THR A 149 -33.99 29.17 -19.76
CA THR A 149 -35.14 30.03 -19.42
C THR A 149 -34.88 31.44 -19.96
N HIS A 150 -35.47 31.72 -21.13
CA HIS A 150 -36.28 32.91 -21.50
C HIS A 150 -36.25 33.12 -23.01
#